data_AF-A0A958QCC2-F1
#
_entry.id   AF-A0A958QCC2-F1
#
_cell.length_a   1.000
_cell.length_b   1.000
_cell.length_c   1.000
_cell.angle_alpha   90.00
_cell.angle_beta   90.00
_cell.angle_gamma   90.00
#
_symmetry.space_group_name_H-M   'P 1'
#
loop_
_entity.id
_entity.type
_entity.pdbx_description
1 polymer ?
#
loop_
_entity_poly.entity_id
_entity_poly.type
_entity_poly.pdbx_seq_one_letter_code
_entity_poly.pdbx_strand_id
1 'polypeptide(L)'
;MIETLKIDSEMTPTRLKKLARKLAMTGGYELEIDNSLSKAQITCLAERFLIEALSKSYAKKYKFHTASNAERILELLLQNPITPSSVVAKIKQTLS
;
A
#
# COMPACT_ATOMS: atom_id res chain seq x y z
N MET A 1 12.95 -16.82 3.92
CA MET A 1 12.15 -16.93 2.69
C MET A 1 11.33 -15.66 2.60
N ILE A 2 11.38 -14.96 1.47
CA ILE A 2 10.55 -13.76 1.26
C ILE A 2 9.18 -14.26 0.80
N GLU A 3 8.12 -13.77 1.45
CA GLU A 3 6.74 -14.17 1.19
C GLU A 3 6.04 -13.13 0.30
N THR A 4 5.09 -13.55 -0.52
CA THR A 4 4.34 -12.62 -1.38
C THR A 4 3.05 -12.15 -0.70
N LEU A 5 2.93 -10.84 -0.49
CA LEU A 5 1.71 -10.16 -0.11
C LEU A 5 0.92 -9.79 -1.36
N LYS A 6 0.00 -10.66 -1.77
CA LYS A 6 -0.90 -10.40 -2.89
C LYS A 6 -2.04 -9.47 -2.47
N ILE A 7 -2.26 -8.40 -3.22
CA ILE A 7 -3.39 -7.46 -3.08
C ILE A 7 -4.45 -7.82 -4.11
N ASP A 8 -5.60 -8.29 -3.63
CA ASP A 8 -6.78 -8.65 -4.42
C ASP A 8 -7.96 -7.68 -4.16
N SER A 9 -9.10 -7.93 -4.80
CA SER A 9 -10.30 -7.09 -4.70
C SER A 9 -10.98 -7.13 -3.34
N GLU A 10 -10.71 -8.17 -2.55
CA GLU A 10 -11.29 -8.37 -1.23
C GLU A 10 -10.38 -7.84 -0.10
N MET A 11 -9.21 -7.32 -0.47
CA MET A 11 -8.24 -6.81 0.47
C MET A 11 -8.81 -5.63 1.26
N THR A 12 -8.79 -5.74 2.59
CA THR A 12 -9.19 -4.66 3.50
C THR A 12 -7.96 -4.05 4.16
N PRO A 13 -8.03 -2.78 4.62
CA PRO A 13 -6.85 -2.17 5.21
C PRO A 13 -6.39 -2.82 6.51
N THR A 14 -7.33 -3.31 7.32
CA THR A 14 -7.01 -4.10 8.52
C THR A 14 -6.25 -5.39 8.16
N ARG A 15 -6.69 -6.10 7.11
CA ARG A 15 -6.05 -7.34 6.65
C ARG A 15 -4.66 -7.06 6.08
N LEU A 16 -4.51 -6.03 5.25
CA LEU A 16 -3.23 -5.63 4.69
C LEU A 16 -2.22 -5.29 5.79
N LYS A 17 -2.59 -4.45 6.77
CA LYS A 17 -1.72 -4.09 7.91
C LYS A 17 -1.27 -5.31 8.69
N LYS A 18 -2.20 -6.22 9.01
CA LYS A 18 -1.92 -7.42 9.79
C LYS A 18 -0.96 -8.34 9.06
N LEU A 19 -1.20 -8.56 7.76
CA LEU A 19 -0.33 -9.40 6.93
C LEU A 19 1.04 -8.75 6.70
N ALA A 20 1.08 -7.49 6.28
CA ALA A 20 2.33 -6.77 6.09
C ALA A 20 3.21 -6.75 7.35
N ARG A 21 2.61 -6.54 8.53
CA ARG A 21 3.34 -6.61 9.82
C ARG A 21 3.84 -8.03 10.10
N LYS A 22 2.98 -9.04 9.93
CA LYS A 22 3.36 -10.44 10.15
C LYS A 22 4.53 -10.83 9.25
N LEU A 23 4.46 -10.52 7.96
CA LEU A 23 5.49 -10.89 6.99
C LEU A 23 6.79 -10.11 7.19
N ALA A 24 6.71 -8.83 7.57
CA ALA A 24 7.88 -8.05 7.95
C ALA A 24 8.65 -8.68 9.13
N MET A 25 7.95 -9.30 10.09
CA MET A 25 8.56 -9.98 11.23
C MET A 25 9.17 -11.35 10.89
N THR A 26 8.75 -12.00 9.80
CA THR A 26 9.19 -13.36 9.43
C THR A 26 10.31 -13.41 8.39
N GLY A 27 10.72 -12.27 7.84
CA GLY A 27 11.79 -12.20 6.83
C GLY A 27 11.55 -11.22 5.68
N GLY A 28 10.44 -10.48 5.70
CA GLY A 28 10.09 -9.51 4.66
C GLY A 28 9.05 -10.04 3.68
N TYR A 29 8.61 -9.17 2.76
CA TYR A 29 7.62 -9.53 1.75
C TYR A 29 7.83 -8.81 0.42
N GLU A 30 7.39 -9.45 -0.65
CA GLU A 30 7.15 -8.83 -1.95
C GLU A 30 5.68 -8.44 -2.08
N LEU A 31 5.41 -7.36 -2.81
CA LEU A 31 4.06 -6.87 -3.06
C LEU A 31 3.66 -7.20 -4.48
N GLU A 32 2.56 -7.92 -4.63
CA GLU A 32 1.97 -8.22 -5.92
C GLU A 32 0.55 -7.66 -5.94
N ILE A 33 0.23 -6.86 -6.96
CA ILE A 33 -1.13 -6.40 -7.19
C ILE A 33 -1.73 -7.32 -8.23
N ASP A 34 -2.91 -7.88 -7.94
CA ASP A 34 -3.56 -8.79 -8.88
C ASP A 34 -3.85 -8.07 -10.22
N ASN A 35 -3.28 -8.60 -11.30
CA ASN A 35 -3.40 -8.05 -12.65
C ASN A 35 -4.83 -8.08 -13.20
N SER A 36 -5.74 -8.83 -12.57
CA SER A 36 -7.18 -8.82 -12.90
C SER A 36 -7.92 -7.59 -12.35
N LEU A 37 -7.30 -6.79 -11.49
CA LEU A 37 -7.93 -5.60 -10.92
C LEU A 37 -8.03 -4.48 -11.95
N SER A 38 -9.26 -4.02 -12.16
CA SER A 38 -9.51 -2.80 -12.93
C SER A 38 -8.94 -1.57 -12.22
N LYS A 39 -8.67 -0.51 -12.99
CA LYS A 39 -8.26 0.79 -12.45
C LYS A 39 -9.23 1.30 -11.38
N ALA A 40 -10.53 1.11 -11.57
CA ALA A 40 -11.56 1.51 -10.60
C ALA A 40 -11.46 0.72 -9.28
N GLN A 41 -11.16 -0.57 -9.33
CA GLN A 41 -10.97 -1.41 -8.15
C GLN A 41 -9.70 -1.02 -7.38
N ILE A 42 -8.60 -0.75 -8.09
CA ILE A 42 -7.36 -0.26 -7.47
C ILE A 42 -7.60 1.09 -6.79
N THR A 43 -8.30 2.01 -7.46
CA THR A 43 -8.70 3.29 -6.88
C THR A 43 -9.56 3.08 -5.64
N CYS A 44 -10.60 2.24 -5.72
CA CYS A 44 -11.50 1.97 -4.59
C CYS A 44 -10.76 1.35 -3.39
N LEU A 45 -9.86 0.40 -3.63
CA LEU A 45 -9.00 -0.17 -2.60
C LEU A 45 -8.23 0.93 -1.91
N ALA A 46 -7.46 1.71 -2.68
CA ALA A 46 -6.60 2.75 -2.15
C ALA A 46 -7.38 3.92 -1.48
N GLU A 47 -8.58 4.24 -1.95
CA GLU A 47 -9.48 5.19 -1.27
C GLU A 47 -9.95 4.66 0.09
N ARG A 48 -10.31 3.37 0.20
CA ARG A 48 -10.63 2.74 1.49
C ARG A 48 -9.44 2.83 2.46
N PHE A 49 -8.21 2.70 1.96
CA PHE A 49 -7.00 2.92 2.75
C PHE A 49 -6.87 4.39 3.20
N LEU A 50 -7.06 5.35 2.30
CA LEU A 50 -6.99 6.78 2.64
C LEU A 50 -8.04 7.17 3.69
N ILE A 51 -9.27 6.67 3.57
CA ILE A 51 -10.36 6.94 4.52
C ILE A 51 -10.02 6.37 5.91
N GLU A 52 -9.53 5.13 6.00
CA GLU A 52 -9.11 4.56 7.30
C GLU A 52 -7.89 5.29 7.89
N ALA A 53 -6.98 5.75 7.04
CA ALA A 53 -5.81 6.49 7.47
C ALA A 53 -6.13 7.96 7.83
N LEU A 54 -7.25 8.51 7.37
CA LEU A 54 -7.79 9.82 7.77
C LEU A 54 -8.64 9.72 9.04
N SER A 55 -9.35 8.61 9.24
CA SER A 55 -10.20 8.40 10.43
C SER A 55 -9.37 8.23 11.71
N LYS A 56 -8.17 7.65 11.60
CA LYS A 56 -7.16 7.73 12.65
C LYS A 56 -6.45 9.08 12.51
N SER A 57 -6.87 10.06 13.30
CA SER A 57 -6.36 11.44 13.34
C SER A 57 -4.86 11.54 13.71
N TYR A 58 -3.99 10.93 12.91
CA TYR A 58 -2.56 11.15 12.98
C TYR A 58 -2.29 12.48 12.31
N ALA A 59 -1.65 13.42 13.01
CA ALA A 59 -1.21 14.66 12.39
C ALA A 59 -0.39 14.30 11.14
N LYS A 60 -0.64 14.98 10.01
CA LYS A 60 -0.09 14.66 8.67
C LYS A 60 1.40 14.27 8.68
N LYS A 61 2.19 14.89 9.57
CA LYS A 61 3.63 14.63 9.77
C LYS A 61 3.96 13.21 10.24
N TYR A 62 3.10 12.56 11.02
CA TYR A 62 3.33 11.21 11.57
C TYR A 62 2.76 10.09 10.71
N LYS A 63 1.83 10.41 9.82
CA LYS A 63 1.15 9.44 8.95
C LYS A 63 2.13 8.68 8.05
N PHE A 64 3.19 9.35 7.60
CA PHE A 64 4.22 8.77 6.74
C PHE A 64 5.13 7.77 7.46
N HIS A 65 5.29 7.92 8.77
CA HIS A 65 6.15 7.06 9.60
C HIS A 65 5.42 5.86 10.18
N THR A 66 4.08 5.91 10.29
CA THR A 66 3.27 4.83 10.88
C THR A 66 2.62 3.93 9.83
N ALA A 67 2.58 4.35 8.56
CA ALA A 67 2.06 3.55 7.46
C ALA A 67 3.05 2.44 7.07
N SER A 68 2.52 1.24 6.83
CA SER A 68 3.30 0.14 6.27
C SER A 68 3.73 0.44 4.83
N ASN A 69 4.81 -0.19 4.35
CA ASN A 69 5.29 -0.01 2.98
C ASN A 69 4.20 -0.33 1.94
N ALA A 70 3.36 -1.34 2.20
CA ALA A 70 2.21 -1.67 1.37
C ALA A 70 1.20 -0.52 1.26
N GLU A 71 0.92 0.18 2.36
CA GLU A 71 0.03 1.33 2.35
C GLU A 71 0.64 2.52 1.61
N ARG A 72 1.94 2.76 1.81
CA ARG A 72 2.66 3.86 1.14
C ARG A 72 2.69 3.68 -0.38
N ILE A 73 2.86 2.44 -0.85
CA ILE A 73 2.84 2.10 -2.28
C ILE A 73 1.44 2.30 -2.88
N LEU A 74 0.38 1.88 -2.18
CA LEU A 74 -1.00 2.09 -2.62
C LEU A 74 -1.37 3.59 -2.69
N GLU A 75 -0.94 4.39 -1.72
CA GLU A 75 -1.14 5.84 -1.75
C GLU A 75 -0.43 6.50 -2.94
N LEU A 76 0.79 6.07 -3.27
CA LEU A 76 1.52 6.60 -4.42
C LEU A 76 0.86 6.27 -5.76
N LEU A 77 0.29 5.07 -5.89
CA LEU A 77 -0.45 4.64 -7.07
C LEU A 77 -1.71 5.50 -7.32
N LEU A 78 -2.38 5.95 -6.25
CA LEU A 78 -3.49 6.89 -6.35
C LEU A 78 -3.08 8.29 -6.79
N GLN A 79 -2.02 8.82 -6.17
CA GLN A 79 -1.58 10.19 -6.41
C GLN A 79 -0.95 10.37 -7.79
N ASN A 80 -0.46 9.29 -8.40
CA ASN A 80 0.27 9.34 -9.67
C ASN A 80 -0.21 8.26 -10.65
N PRO A 81 -1.46 8.30 -11.11
CA PRO A 81 -2.03 7.24 -11.95
C PRO A 81 -1.52 7.22 -13.39
N ILE A 82 -0.52 8.03 -13.76
CA ILE A 82 -0.26 8.42 -15.16
C ILE A 82 1.11 7.94 -15.71
N THR A 83 2.06 7.43 -14.92
CA THR A 83 3.24 6.76 -15.52
C THR A 83 3.94 5.79 -14.56
N PRO A 84 4.19 4.53 -14.97
CA PRO A 84 4.91 3.55 -14.16
C PRO A 84 6.30 4.01 -13.72
N SER A 85 7.02 4.75 -14.57
CA SER A 85 8.39 5.23 -14.30
C SER A 85 8.46 6.24 -13.15
N SER A 86 7.52 7.18 -13.07
CA SER A 86 7.47 8.17 -11.98
C SER A 86 7.01 7.57 -10.66
N VAL A 87 6.12 6.57 -10.72
CA VAL A 87 5.68 5.80 -9.55
C VAL A 87 6.83 4.97 -8.98
N VAL A 88 7.55 4.23 -9.83
CA VAL A 88 8.69 3.39 -9.39
C VAL A 88 9.79 4.24 -8.75
N ALA A 89 10.11 5.41 -9.32
CA ALA A 89 11.09 6.33 -8.73
C ALA A 89 10.65 6.82 -7.34
N LYS A 90 9.37 7.17 -7.17
CA LYS A 90 8.81 7.59 -5.87
C LYS A 90 8.76 6.45 -4.86
N ILE A 91 8.45 5.22 -5.30
CA ILE A 91 8.49 4.04 -4.43
C ILE A 91 9.91 3.82 -3.92
N LYS A 92 10.93 3.90 -4.78
CA LYS A 92 12.34 3.76 -4.35
C LYS A 92 12.73 4.80 -3.31
N GLN A 93 12.38 6.07 -3.51
CA GLN A 93 12.64 7.14 -2.52
C GLN A 93 11.87 6.94 -1.20
N THR A 94 10.72 6.31 -1.25
CA THR A 94 9.86 6.06 -0.08
C THR A 94 10.39 4.89 0.76
N LEU A 95 11.01 3.90 0.12
CA LEU A 95 11.54 2.69 0.76
C LEU A 95 13.03 2.76 1.13
N SER A 96 13.77 3.75 0.63
CA SER A 96 15.18 4.03 0.98
C SER A 96 15.29 4.79 2.30
#